data_AF-A0A938ADH7-F1
#
_entry.id   AF-A0A938ADH7-F1
#
_cell.length_a   1.000
_cell.length_b   1.000
_cell.length_c   1.000
_cell.angle_alpha   90.00
_cell.angle_beta   90.00
_cell.angle_gamma   90.00
#
_symmetry.space_group_name_H-M   'P 1'
#
loop_
_entity.id
_entity.type
_entity.pdbx_description
1 polymer ?
#
loop_
_entity_poly.entity_id
_entity_poly.type
_entity_poly.pdbx_seq_one_letter_code
_entity_poly.pdbx_strand_id
1 'polypeptide(L)'
;MRGIWAAIIAAGIVACGAGATQAQMPPEWPRAAGAVLDAIERGTPLEGRQRAGNLYWRGWDTARKWRLANNNNTEIIFAEYLSWVQICRTMGCEGDTVGGKPYRNAAGEVRAEKARNGGQDAAVEAAYRWTESFGAQATGASAKAAKANAQLWGKNRDEVAGDFATTNIFVLGWLVAQQQPSIEGKVDTMARFGLFAHGLAWIGDRCLDIRRVAAVLDGEPKIETCK
;
A
#
# COMPACT_ATOMS: atom_id res chain seq x y z
N MET A 1 -12.32 57.45 50.05
CA MET A 1 -11.40 57.43 48.89
C MET A 1 -10.57 56.15 49.01
N ARG A 2 -11.04 55.03 48.45
CA ARG A 2 -10.61 54.43 47.16
C ARG A 2 -9.09 54.40 46.99
N GLY A 3 -8.53 53.19 47.00
CA GLY A 3 -7.12 52.91 46.70
C GLY A 3 -6.83 51.41 46.74
N ILE A 4 -7.45 50.66 45.83
CA ILE A 4 -7.12 49.25 45.54
C ILE A 4 -5.78 49.25 44.80
N TRP A 5 -4.75 48.61 45.38
CA TRP A 5 -3.52 48.29 44.64
C TRP A 5 -3.54 46.82 44.27
N ALA A 6 -3.63 46.59 42.96
CA ALA A 6 -3.76 45.29 42.32
C ALA A 6 -2.42 44.53 42.35
N ALA A 7 -2.50 43.25 42.71
CA ALA A 7 -1.43 42.29 42.53
C ALA A 7 -1.25 41.99 41.03
N ILE A 8 -0.05 42.25 40.50
CA ILE A 8 0.34 41.80 39.16
C ILE A 8 0.77 40.33 39.29
N ILE A 9 -0.16 39.42 39.01
CA ILE A 9 0.17 38.01 38.78
C ILE A 9 0.71 37.91 37.36
N ALA A 10 2.02 37.70 37.24
CA ALA A 10 2.64 37.35 35.97
C ALA A 10 2.15 35.95 35.56
N ALA A 11 1.13 35.90 34.70
CA ALA A 11 0.70 34.68 34.05
C ALA A 11 1.75 34.29 33.00
N GLY A 12 2.64 33.37 33.37
CA GLY A 12 3.54 32.70 32.44
C GLY A 12 2.71 31.89 31.44
N ILE A 13 2.56 32.40 30.23
CA ILE A 13 2.04 31.63 29.10
C ILE A 13 3.15 30.64 28.72
N VAL A 14 3.10 29.44 29.31
CA VAL A 14 3.77 28.27 28.74
C VAL A 14 2.97 27.93 27.49
N ALA A 15 3.42 28.43 26.34
CA ALA A 15 3.01 27.90 25.07
C ALA A 15 3.54 26.46 24.98
N CYS A 16 2.74 25.49 25.41
CA CYS A 16 2.90 24.11 24.99
C CYS A 16 2.67 24.10 23.47
N GLY A 17 3.76 24.26 22.72
CA GLY A 17 3.77 23.89 21.32
C GLY A 17 3.44 22.41 21.25
N ALA A 18 2.19 22.09 20.95
CA ALA A 18 1.81 20.81 20.40
C ALA A 18 2.49 20.73 19.02
N GLY A 19 3.80 20.43 19.03
CA GLY A 19 4.47 19.97 17.83
C GLY A 19 3.66 18.79 17.33
N ALA A 20 3.27 18.83 16.06
CA ALA A 20 2.55 17.73 15.43
C ALA A 20 3.32 16.45 15.74
N THR A 21 2.78 15.60 16.61
CA THR A 21 3.30 14.27 16.87
C THR A 21 3.26 13.55 15.55
N GLN A 22 4.40 13.49 14.86
CA GLN A 22 4.53 12.65 13.69
C GLN A 22 4.21 11.23 14.17
N ALA A 23 3.10 10.66 13.70
CA ALA A 23 2.74 9.28 14.00
C ALA A 23 3.99 8.40 13.84
N GLN A 24 4.35 7.64 14.88
CA GLN A 24 5.50 6.75 14.81
C GLN A 24 5.12 5.52 13.97
N MET A 25 6.08 4.96 13.24
CA MET A 25 5.87 3.69 12.55
C MET A 25 5.65 2.60 13.60
N PRO A 26 4.56 1.82 13.52
CA PRO A 26 4.36 0.73 14.46
C PRO A 26 5.55 -0.26 14.39
N PRO A 27 6.11 -0.67 15.54
CA PRO A 27 7.37 -1.40 15.60
C PRO A 27 7.30 -2.78 14.93
N GLU A 28 6.11 -3.38 14.85
CA GLU A 28 5.86 -4.67 14.22
C GLU A 28 5.83 -4.61 12.68
N TRP A 29 5.56 -3.43 12.10
CA TRP A 29 5.36 -3.28 10.66
C TRP A 29 6.58 -3.62 9.81
N PRO A 30 7.82 -3.18 10.12
CA PRO A 30 9.01 -3.58 9.34
C PRO A 30 9.20 -5.09 9.27
N ARG A 31 8.99 -5.78 10.40
CA ARG A 31 9.11 -7.24 10.46
C ARG A 31 8.01 -7.92 9.64
N ALA A 32 6.76 -7.49 9.81
CA ALA A 32 5.63 -8.01 9.04
C ALA A 32 5.81 -7.78 7.53
N ALA A 33 6.26 -6.59 7.12
CA ALA A 33 6.57 -6.30 5.72
C ALA A 33 7.73 -7.14 5.20
N GLY A 34 8.77 -7.39 6.01
CA GLY A 34 9.84 -8.32 5.66
C GLY A 34 9.31 -9.71 5.32
N ALA A 35 8.45 -10.28 6.17
CA ALA A 35 7.85 -11.59 5.94
C ALA A 35 6.98 -11.63 4.67
N VAL A 36 6.19 -10.58 4.42
CA VAL A 36 5.39 -10.47 3.18
C VAL A 36 6.30 -10.39 1.96
N LEU A 37 7.35 -9.55 1.99
CA LEU A 37 8.32 -9.44 0.91
C LEU A 37 9.02 -10.78 0.64
N ASP A 38 9.49 -11.48 1.68
CA ASP A 38 10.12 -12.80 1.54
C ASP A 38 9.16 -13.79 0.87
N ALA A 39 7.89 -13.76 1.24
CA ALA A 39 6.87 -14.62 0.64
C ALA A 39 6.64 -14.30 -0.84
N ILE A 40 6.50 -13.03 -1.23
CA ILE A 40 6.26 -12.65 -2.65
C ILE A 40 7.52 -12.68 -3.51
N GLU A 41 8.71 -12.59 -2.93
CA GLU A 41 9.99 -12.63 -3.63
C GLU A 41 10.48 -14.08 -3.85
N ARG A 42 9.96 -15.07 -3.11
CA ARG A 42 10.33 -16.48 -3.29
C ARG A 42 10.09 -16.96 -4.73
N GLY A 43 11.10 -17.60 -5.30
CA GLY A 43 11.11 -18.08 -6.69
C GLY A 43 11.31 -16.97 -7.73
N THR A 44 11.61 -15.74 -7.31
CA THR A 44 11.85 -14.61 -8.21
C THR A 44 13.33 -14.21 -8.19
N PRO A 45 13.83 -13.43 -9.17
CA PRO A 45 15.19 -12.92 -9.13
C PRO A 45 15.52 -12.05 -7.90
N LEU A 46 14.53 -11.56 -7.15
CA LEU A 46 14.72 -10.77 -5.93
C LEU A 46 14.93 -11.62 -4.67
N GLU A 47 14.68 -12.93 -4.72
CA GLU A 47 14.88 -13.83 -3.58
C GLU A 47 16.30 -13.74 -3.04
N GLY A 48 16.44 -13.54 -1.73
CA GLY A 48 17.74 -13.43 -1.06
C GLY A 48 18.56 -12.18 -1.42
N ARG A 49 18.12 -11.32 -2.35
CA ARG A 49 18.83 -10.09 -2.68
C ARG A 49 18.75 -9.12 -1.51
N GLN A 50 19.91 -8.55 -1.15
CA GLN A 50 19.99 -7.54 -0.11
C GLN A 50 19.00 -6.39 -0.34
N ARG A 51 18.31 -5.99 0.73
CA ARG A 51 17.42 -4.82 0.75
C ARG A 51 18.23 -3.59 1.12
N ALA A 52 17.88 -2.43 0.57
CA ALA A 52 18.44 -1.16 1.02
C ALA A 52 18.20 -1.00 2.53
N GLY A 53 19.21 -0.56 3.28
CA GLY A 53 19.15 -0.51 4.75
C GLY A 53 18.01 0.35 5.30
N ASN A 54 17.51 1.32 4.52
CA ASN A 54 16.41 2.20 4.87
C ASN A 54 15.10 1.92 4.11
N LEU A 55 14.97 0.76 3.44
CA LEU A 55 13.81 0.41 2.61
C LEU A 55 12.47 0.63 3.33
N TYR A 56 12.35 0.08 4.53
CA TYR A 56 11.13 0.13 5.34
C TYR A 56 10.78 1.57 5.74
N TRP A 57 11.78 2.33 6.21
CA TRP A 57 11.58 3.73 6.59
C TRP A 57 11.20 4.60 5.38
N ARG A 58 11.85 4.40 4.23
CA ARG A 58 11.49 5.11 3.00
C ARG A 58 10.06 4.78 2.55
N GLY A 59 9.66 3.52 2.63
CA GLY A 59 8.29 3.11 2.32
C GLY A 59 7.27 3.78 3.25
N TRP A 60 7.54 3.82 4.55
CA TRP A 60 6.73 4.53 5.55
C TRP A 60 6.60 6.03 5.25
N ASP A 61 7.73 6.72 5.08
CA ASP A 61 7.76 8.16 4.81
C ASP A 61 7.03 8.51 3.50
N THR A 62 7.29 7.75 2.44
CA THR A 62 6.64 7.93 1.13
C THR A 62 5.13 7.69 1.21
N ALA A 63 4.69 6.65 1.93
CA ALA A 63 3.26 6.36 2.11
C ALA A 63 2.51 7.51 2.78
N ARG A 64 3.11 8.11 3.81
CA ARG A 64 2.50 9.24 4.52
C ARG A 64 2.46 10.50 3.68
N LYS A 65 3.54 10.79 2.95
CA LYS A 65 3.59 11.88 1.97
C LYS A 65 2.52 11.71 0.89
N TRP A 66 2.36 10.49 0.39
CA TRP A 66 1.32 10.15 -0.57
C TRP A 66 -0.09 10.31 0.01
N ARG A 67 -0.32 9.87 1.25
CA ARG A 67 -1.60 10.06 1.95
C ARG A 67 -1.93 11.54 2.09
N LEU A 68 -0.95 12.35 2.48
CA LEU A 68 -1.10 13.79 2.62
C LEU A 68 -1.49 14.44 1.29
N ALA A 69 -0.86 14.01 0.19
CA ALA A 69 -1.19 14.50 -1.14
C ALA A 69 -2.54 14.02 -1.69
N ASN A 70 -3.18 13.02 -1.08
CA ASN A 70 -4.46 12.45 -1.52
C ASN A 70 -5.66 12.96 -0.73
N ASN A 71 -5.56 13.10 0.59
CA ASN A 71 -6.68 13.50 1.43
C ASN A 71 -6.28 14.36 2.63
N ASN A 72 -5.10 14.98 2.60
CA ASN A 72 -4.57 15.84 3.66
C ASN A 72 -4.44 15.14 5.04
N ASN A 73 -4.37 13.80 5.07
CA ASN A 73 -4.10 13.00 6.26
C ASN A 73 -2.65 12.45 6.21
N THR A 74 -2.11 12.00 7.34
CA THR A 74 -0.82 11.26 7.38
C THR A 74 -0.94 9.88 8.02
N GLU A 75 -2.12 9.52 8.52
CA GLU A 75 -2.44 8.18 8.99
C GLU A 75 -2.58 7.23 7.80
N ILE A 76 -1.79 6.17 7.84
CA ILE A 76 -1.77 5.13 6.84
C ILE A 76 -2.14 3.79 7.47
N ILE A 77 -2.64 2.88 6.65
CA ILE A 77 -2.85 1.48 7.01
C ILE A 77 -1.67 0.62 6.53
N PHE A 78 -1.57 -0.58 7.08
CA PHE A 78 -0.49 -1.51 6.73
C PHE A 78 -0.45 -1.84 5.23
N ALA A 79 -1.61 -1.87 4.55
CA ALA A 79 -1.67 -2.08 3.11
C ALA A 79 -0.93 -0.98 2.31
N GLU A 80 -1.07 0.29 2.70
CA GLU A 80 -0.34 1.38 2.01
C GLU A 80 1.14 1.25 2.26
N TYR A 81 1.51 0.98 3.50
CA TYR A 81 2.90 0.77 3.88
C TYR A 81 3.54 -0.35 3.06
N LEU A 82 2.90 -1.52 2.94
CA LEU A 82 3.36 -2.62 2.09
C LEU A 82 3.50 -2.20 0.63
N SER A 83 2.50 -1.47 0.11
CA SER A 83 2.49 -1.01 -1.29
C SER A 83 3.71 -0.12 -1.58
N TRP A 84 3.99 0.83 -0.69
CA TRP A 84 5.10 1.75 -0.84
C TRP A 84 6.46 1.11 -0.57
N VAL A 85 6.56 0.17 0.38
CA VAL A 85 7.75 -0.66 0.57
C VAL A 85 8.04 -1.49 -0.69
N GLN A 86 7.03 -2.11 -1.29
CA GLN A 86 7.17 -2.88 -2.52
C GLN A 86 7.61 -1.99 -3.70
N ILE A 87 7.00 -0.82 -3.86
CA ILE A 87 7.39 0.16 -4.89
C ILE A 87 8.84 0.62 -4.69
N CYS A 88 9.22 0.98 -3.48
CA CYS A 88 10.60 1.33 -3.14
C CYS A 88 11.58 0.19 -3.47
N ARG A 89 11.16 -1.05 -3.23
CA ARG A 89 11.96 -2.25 -3.50
C ARG A 89 12.17 -2.49 -5.00
N THR A 90 11.16 -2.29 -5.83
CA THR A 90 11.23 -2.65 -7.26
C THR A 90 11.52 -1.50 -8.21
N MET A 91 11.04 -0.30 -7.90
CA MET A 91 11.14 0.88 -8.76
C MET A 91 12.11 1.93 -8.22
N GLY A 92 12.54 1.78 -6.97
CA GLY A 92 13.30 2.81 -6.25
C GLY A 92 12.42 3.98 -5.81
N CYS A 93 12.77 4.58 -4.67
CA CYS A 93 12.02 5.71 -4.12
C CYS A 93 12.89 6.84 -3.53
N GLU A 94 13.97 7.17 -4.23
CA GLU A 94 14.95 8.16 -3.75
C GLU A 94 14.50 9.59 -4.01
N GLY A 95 14.82 10.50 -3.08
CA GLY A 95 14.50 11.93 -3.23
C GLY A 95 13.01 12.21 -3.42
N ASP A 96 12.13 11.46 -2.75
CA ASP A 96 10.67 11.56 -2.86
C ASP A 96 10.13 11.28 -4.28
N THR A 97 10.91 10.55 -5.08
CA THR A 97 10.49 10.03 -6.38
C THR A 97 10.12 8.56 -6.29
N VAL A 98 9.48 8.03 -7.32
CA VAL A 98 9.02 6.66 -7.48
C VAL A 98 9.21 6.32 -8.95
N GLY A 99 10.14 5.40 -9.26
CA GLY A 99 10.52 5.15 -10.67
C GLY A 99 10.93 6.43 -11.41
N GLY A 100 11.57 7.38 -10.71
CA GLY A 100 12.02 8.66 -11.26
C GLY A 100 10.96 9.77 -11.35
N LYS A 101 9.71 9.53 -10.90
CA LYS A 101 8.64 10.54 -10.88
C LYS A 101 8.25 10.92 -9.44
N PRO A 102 7.90 12.18 -9.13
CA PRO A 102 7.43 12.55 -7.80
C PRO A 102 6.22 11.71 -7.33
N TYR A 103 6.18 11.29 -6.07
CA TYR A 103 5.04 10.51 -5.52
C TYR A 103 3.68 11.21 -5.71
N ARG A 104 3.67 12.55 -5.79
CA ARG A 104 2.47 13.37 -6.01
C ARG A 104 1.84 13.11 -7.38
N ASN A 105 2.64 12.71 -8.37
CA ASN A 105 2.13 12.37 -9.69
C ASN A 105 1.32 11.09 -9.62
N ALA A 106 1.81 10.06 -8.92
CA ALA A 106 1.06 8.83 -8.70
C ALA A 106 -0.29 9.09 -7.97
N ALA A 107 -0.29 9.99 -6.98
CA ALA A 107 -1.53 10.43 -6.33
C ALA A 107 -2.52 11.10 -7.30
N GLY A 108 -2.02 12.01 -8.15
CA GLY A 108 -2.82 12.65 -9.19
C GLY A 108 -3.36 11.68 -10.24
N GLU A 109 -2.54 10.72 -10.67
CA GLU A 109 -2.89 9.69 -11.65
C GLU A 109 -3.99 8.77 -11.12
N VAL A 110 -3.92 8.33 -9.85
CA VAL A 110 -4.98 7.54 -9.21
C VAL A 110 -6.30 8.31 -9.15
N ARG A 111 -6.28 9.59 -8.74
CA ARG A 111 -7.49 10.42 -8.74
C ARG A 111 -8.07 10.60 -10.13
N ALA A 112 -7.22 10.85 -11.12
CA ALA A 112 -7.65 10.99 -12.50
C ALA A 112 -8.22 9.68 -13.05
N GLU A 113 -7.63 8.54 -12.72
CA GLU A 113 -8.12 7.21 -13.12
C GLU A 113 -9.49 6.92 -12.51
N LYS A 114 -9.67 7.21 -11.22
CA LYS A 114 -10.98 7.12 -10.56
C LYS A 114 -12.03 7.99 -11.25
N ALA A 115 -11.69 9.25 -11.52
CA ALA A 115 -12.61 10.18 -12.20
C ALA A 115 -12.97 9.69 -13.62
N ARG A 116 -11.99 9.18 -14.39
CA ARG A 116 -12.22 8.62 -15.73
C ARG A 116 -13.20 7.46 -15.74
N ASN A 117 -13.19 6.63 -14.71
CA ASN A 117 -14.07 5.46 -14.62
C ASN A 117 -15.41 5.78 -13.95
N GLY A 118 -15.68 7.01 -13.52
CA GLY A 118 -16.94 7.40 -12.89
C GLY A 118 -16.97 7.25 -11.36
N GLY A 119 -15.82 7.17 -10.70
CA GLY A 119 -15.70 7.15 -9.24
C GLY A 119 -14.91 5.97 -8.69
N GLN A 120 -14.98 5.78 -7.38
CA GLN A 120 -14.22 4.76 -6.66
C GLN A 120 -14.62 3.35 -7.07
N ASP A 121 -15.90 3.02 -6.92
CA ASP A 121 -16.45 1.69 -7.16
C ASP A 121 -16.25 1.26 -8.61
N ALA A 122 -16.57 2.16 -9.55
CA ALA A 122 -16.44 1.89 -10.97
C ALA A 122 -14.97 1.71 -11.41
N ALA A 123 -14.02 2.37 -10.75
CA ALA A 123 -12.59 2.14 -11.01
C ALA A 123 -12.10 0.80 -10.48
N VAL A 124 -12.59 0.34 -9.32
CA VAL A 124 -12.29 -1.03 -8.82
C VAL A 124 -12.86 -2.07 -9.77
N GLU A 125 -14.11 -1.91 -10.20
CA GLU A 125 -14.74 -2.81 -11.15
C GLU A 125 -13.98 -2.84 -12.49
N ALA A 126 -13.53 -1.69 -13.00
CA ALA A 126 -12.73 -1.60 -14.21
C ALA A 126 -11.38 -2.31 -14.07
N ALA A 127 -10.64 -2.04 -12.97
CA ALA A 127 -9.35 -2.69 -12.68
C ALA A 127 -9.49 -4.21 -12.55
N TYR A 128 -10.59 -4.64 -11.91
CA TYR A 128 -10.91 -6.05 -11.74
C TYR A 128 -11.21 -6.73 -13.09
N ARG A 129 -12.09 -6.15 -13.93
CA ARG A 129 -12.39 -6.66 -15.29
C ARG A 129 -11.15 -6.71 -16.17
N TRP A 130 -10.30 -5.70 -16.06
CA TRP A 130 -9.01 -5.68 -16.75
C TRP A 130 -8.13 -6.86 -16.32
N THR A 131 -8.07 -7.15 -15.02
CA THR A 131 -7.32 -8.30 -14.50
C THR A 131 -7.90 -9.64 -14.96
N GLU A 132 -9.23 -9.77 -14.99
CA GLU A 132 -9.91 -10.96 -15.54
C GLU A 132 -9.54 -11.24 -16.99
N SER A 133 -9.37 -10.18 -17.80
CA SER A 133 -9.02 -10.32 -19.21
C SER A 133 -7.67 -11.04 -19.44
N PHE A 134 -6.79 -11.08 -18.45
CA PHE A 134 -5.50 -11.76 -18.53
C PHE A 134 -5.60 -13.28 -18.48
N GLY A 135 -6.68 -13.84 -17.94
CA GLY A 135 -6.82 -15.29 -17.79
C GLY A 135 -6.71 -16.05 -19.12
N ALA A 136 -7.06 -15.40 -20.24
CA ALA A 136 -6.93 -15.95 -21.59
C ALA A 136 -5.60 -15.61 -22.28
N GLN A 137 -4.85 -14.62 -21.77
CA GLN A 137 -3.65 -14.07 -22.41
C GLN A 137 -2.35 -14.54 -21.74
N ALA A 138 -2.39 -14.76 -20.44
CA ALA A 138 -1.26 -15.27 -19.68
C ALA A 138 -1.09 -16.78 -19.91
N THR A 139 0.11 -17.30 -19.66
CA THR A 139 0.41 -18.73 -19.71
C THR A 139 0.93 -19.27 -18.38
N GLY A 140 0.96 -20.59 -18.23
CA GLY A 140 1.56 -21.27 -17.07
C GLY A 140 0.98 -20.84 -15.71
N ALA A 141 1.85 -20.64 -14.72
CA ALA A 141 1.45 -20.27 -13.36
C ALA A 141 0.74 -18.91 -13.30
N SER A 142 1.15 -17.94 -14.14
CA SER A 142 0.53 -16.60 -14.19
C SER A 142 -0.92 -16.67 -14.66
N ALA A 143 -1.24 -17.51 -15.64
CA ALA A 143 -2.63 -17.72 -16.08
C ALA A 143 -3.51 -18.27 -14.95
N LYS A 144 -3.00 -19.27 -14.22
CA LYS A 144 -3.68 -19.86 -13.07
C LYS A 144 -3.89 -18.83 -11.96
N ALA A 145 -2.85 -18.05 -11.64
CA ALA A 145 -2.93 -16.98 -10.64
C ALA A 145 -3.96 -15.92 -11.03
N ALA A 146 -3.94 -15.43 -12.28
CA ALA A 146 -4.89 -14.42 -12.75
C ALA A 146 -6.34 -14.89 -12.61
N LYS A 147 -6.65 -16.11 -13.05
CA LYS A 147 -8.00 -16.69 -12.93
C LYS A 147 -8.40 -16.90 -11.48
N ALA A 148 -7.49 -17.42 -10.65
CA ALA A 148 -7.76 -17.68 -9.25
C ALA A 148 -7.97 -16.38 -8.45
N ASN A 149 -7.17 -15.35 -8.73
CA ASN A 149 -7.30 -14.03 -8.12
C ASN A 149 -8.60 -13.33 -8.51
N ALA A 150 -8.99 -13.38 -9.78
CA ALA A 150 -10.29 -12.89 -10.20
C ALA A 150 -11.41 -13.54 -9.34
N GLN A 151 -11.46 -14.86 -9.29
CA GLN A 151 -12.47 -15.56 -8.49
C GLN A 151 -12.42 -15.22 -7.00
N LEU A 152 -11.21 -15.07 -6.44
CA LEU A 152 -10.98 -14.77 -5.03
C LEU A 152 -11.47 -13.36 -4.68
N TRP A 153 -11.06 -12.36 -5.45
CA TRP A 153 -11.38 -10.95 -5.19
C TRP A 153 -12.82 -10.58 -5.61
N GLY A 154 -13.39 -11.34 -6.55
CA GLY A 154 -14.75 -11.11 -7.03
C GLY A 154 -15.82 -11.14 -5.94
N LYS A 155 -15.56 -11.83 -4.83
CA LYS A 155 -16.47 -11.94 -3.68
C LYS A 155 -16.44 -10.70 -2.76
N ASN A 156 -15.34 -9.95 -2.77
CA ASN A 156 -15.06 -8.87 -1.82
C ASN A 156 -14.73 -7.54 -2.51
N ARG A 157 -15.28 -7.31 -3.71
CA ARG A 157 -15.03 -6.06 -4.46
C ARG A 157 -15.48 -4.83 -3.67
N ASP A 158 -16.64 -4.94 -3.04
CA ASP A 158 -17.25 -3.85 -2.28
C ASP A 158 -16.43 -3.47 -1.03
N GLU A 159 -15.71 -4.42 -0.43
CA GLU A 159 -14.84 -4.11 0.72
C GLU A 159 -13.68 -3.21 0.29
N VAL A 160 -13.03 -3.53 -0.84
CA VAL A 160 -11.94 -2.70 -1.35
C VAL A 160 -12.46 -1.37 -1.85
N ALA A 161 -13.59 -1.37 -2.55
CA ALA A 161 -14.27 -0.17 -3.05
C ALA A 161 -14.81 0.73 -1.94
N GLY A 162 -15.17 0.18 -0.77
CA GLY A 162 -15.69 0.92 0.37
C GLY A 162 -14.62 1.68 1.16
N ASP A 163 -13.36 1.25 1.12
CA ASP A 163 -12.26 1.92 1.81
C ASP A 163 -11.36 2.74 0.87
N PHE A 164 -11.10 3.99 1.28
CA PHE A 164 -10.33 4.95 0.50
C PHE A 164 -8.89 4.48 0.24
N ALA A 165 -8.25 3.90 1.26
CA ALA A 165 -6.86 3.50 1.21
C ALA A 165 -6.68 2.29 0.31
N THR A 166 -7.49 1.25 0.54
CA THR A 166 -7.46 0.01 -0.25
C THR A 166 -7.81 0.28 -1.69
N THR A 167 -8.82 1.11 -1.99
CA THR A 167 -9.11 1.42 -3.38
C THR A 167 -7.95 2.16 -4.05
N ASN A 168 -7.37 3.16 -3.37
CA ASN A 168 -6.25 3.89 -3.95
C ASN A 168 -5.05 2.97 -4.25
N ILE A 169 -4.76 2.02 -3.35
CA ILE A 169 -3.72 1.01 -3.58
C ILE A 169 -4.07 0.12 -4.77
N PHE A 170 -5.30 -0.36 -4.85
CA PHE A 170 -5.71 -1.27 -5.92
C PHE A 170 -5.63 -0.59 -7.30
N VAL A 171 -6.09 0.66 -7.39
CA VAL A 171 -5.97 1.49 -8.60
C VAL A 171 -4.51 1.86 -8.90
N LEU A 172 -3.70 2.14 -7.88
CA LEU A 172 -2.25 2.35 -8.06
C LEU A 172 -1.60 1.10 -8.65
N GLY A 173 -1.93 -0.09 -8.11
CA GLY A 173 -1.49 -1.37 -8.64
C GLY A 173 -1.86 -1.56 -10.10
N TRP A 174 -3.08 -1.17 -10.48
CA TRP A 174 -3.53 -1.19 -11.87
C TRP A 174 -2.69 -0.30 -12.78
N LEU A 175 -2.40 0.93 -12.36
CA LEU A 175 -1.57 1.86 -13.12
C LEU A 175 -0.11 1.36 -13.24
N VAL A 176 0.45 0.81 -12.17
CA VAL A 176 1.82 0.25 -12.18
C VAL A 176 1.87 -1.02 -13.03
N ALA A 177 0.84 -1.87 -12.98
CA ALA A 177 0.75 -3.06 -13.80
C ALA A 177 0.68 -2.69 -15.28
N GLN A 178 -0.05 -1.65 -15.66
CA GLN A 178 -0.12 -1.20 -17.06
C GLN A 178 1.25 -0.86 -17.66
N GLN A 179 2.22 -0.44 -16.83
CA GLN A 179 3.59 -0.11 -17.23
C GLN A 179 4.49 -1.34 -17.44
N GLN A 180 4.04 -2.54 -17.06
CA GLN A 180 4.84 -3.75 -17.22
C GLN A 180 4.91 -4.18 -18.69
N PRO A 181 6.08 -4.63 -19.18
CA PRO A 181 6.28 -4.94 -20.59
C PRO A 181 5.66 -6.29 -21.02
N SER A 182 5.44 -7.22 -20.09
CA SER A 182 4.87 -8.55 -20.37
C SER A 182 3.57 -8.78 -19.62
N ILE A 183 2.68 -9.61 -20.17
CA ILE A 183 1.42 -10.00 -19.53
C ILE A 183 1.69 -10.64 -18.15
N GLU A 184 2.73 -11.47 -18.04
CA GLU A 184 3.15 -12.07 -16.78
C GLU A 184 3.52 -11.01 -15.75
N GLY A 185 4.24 -9.95 -16.15
CA GLY A 185 4.55 -8.83 -15.29
C GLY A 185 3.31 -8.05 -14.84
N LYS A 186 2.34 -7.87 -15.75
CA LYS A 186 1.04 -7.22 -15.42
C LYS A 186 0.28 -8.03 -14.37
N VAL A 187 0.18 -9.34 -14.57
CA VAL A 187 -0.49 -10.26 -13.65
C VAL A 187 0.21 -10.28 -12.29
N ASP A 188 1.53 -10.45 -12.24
CA ASP A 188 2.28 -10.49 -10.99
C ASP A 188 2.15 -9.17 -10.22
N THR A 189 2.23 -8.03 -10.92
CA THR A 189 2.03 -6.72 -10.30
C THR A 189 0.64 -6.58 -9.73
N MET A 190 -0.42 -6.92 -10.48
CA MET A 190 -1.78 -6.88 -9.95
C MET A 190 -1.97 -7.85 -8.79
N ALA A 191 -1.37 -9.04 -8.84
CA ALA A 191 -1.47 -10.01 -7.76
C ALA A 191 -0.86 -9.48 -6.45
N ARG A 192 0.28 -8.79 -6.51
CA ARG A 192 0.91 -8.16 -5.33
C ARG A 192 0.06 -7.03 -4.75
N PHE A 193 -0.43 -6.11 -5.58
CA PHE A 193 -1.26 -5.01 -5.09
C PHE A 193 -2.65 -5.48 -4.64
N GLY A 194 -3.19 -6.50 -5.30
CA GLY A 194 -4.40 -7.20 -4.86
C GLY A 194 -4.20 -7.91 -3.52
N LEU A 195 -3.03 -8.53 -3.27
CA LEU A 195 -2.68 -9.07 -1.96
C LEU A 195 -2.74 -8.01 -0.87
N PHE A 196 -2.24 -6.80 -1.15
CA PHE A 196 -2.24 -5.71 -0.17
C PHE A 196 -3.64 -5.14 0.04
N ALA A 197 -4.43 -4.98 -1.02
CA ALA A 197 -5.78 -4.42 -0.93
C ALA A 197 -6.80 -5.41 -0.31
N HIS A 198 -6.75 -6.69 -0.67
CA HIS A 198 -7.70 -7.72 -0.22
C HIS A 198 -7.17 -8.56 0.96
N GLY A 199 -5.87 -8.46 1.27
CA GLY A 199 -5.20 -9.31 2.26
C GLY A 199 -4.95 -10.76 1.79
N LEU A 200 -5.40 -11.13 0.59
CA LEU A 200 -5.36 -12.48 0.03
C LEU A 200 -5.03 -12.42 -1.47
N ALA A 201 -4.10 -13.24 -1.94
CA ALA A 201 -3.86 -13.41 -3.37
C ALA A 201 -3.06 -14.69 -3.69
N TRP A 202 -3.29 -15.21 -4.88
CA TRP A 202 -2.40 -16.13 -5.58
C TRP A 202 -1.21 -15.37 -6.18
N ILE A 203 -0.01 -15.66 -5.70
CA ILE A 203 1.27 -15.21 -6.24
C ILE A 203 1.94 -16.42 -6.89
N GLY A 204 1.90 -16.47 -8.23
CA GLY A 204 2.28 -17.67 -8.98
C GLY A 204 1.39 -18.85 -8.61
N ASP A 205 1.98 -19.91 -8.08
CA ASP A 205 1.31 -21.14 -7.66
C ASP A 205 0.91 -21.17 -6.17
N ARG A 206 1.20 -20.11 -5.41
CA ARG A 206 0.96 -20.05 -3.96
C ARG A 206 -0.13 -19.05 -3.64
N CYS A 207 -1.12 -19.47 -2.85
CA CYS A 207 -2.07 -18.53 -2.27
C CYS A 207 -1.58 -18.04 -0.92
N LEU A 208 -1.45 -16.74 -0.76
CA LEU A 208 -0.95 -16.07 0.44
C LEU A 208 -2.10 -15.34 1.15
N ASP A 209 -2.18 -15.48 2.47
CA ASP A 209 -3.06 -14.73 3.37
C ASP A 209 -2.24 -13.92 4.36
N ILE A 210 -2.36 -12.60 4.24
CA ILE A 210 -1.64 -11.62 5.05
C ILE A 210 -2.56 -10.86 6.01
N ARG A 211 -3.86 -11.21 6.11
CA ARG A 211 -4.84 -10.45 6.90
C ARG A 211 -4.48 -10.34 8.38
N ARG A 212 -3.64 -11.24 8.89
CA ARG A 212 -3.21 -11.28 10.30
C ARG A 212 -1.72 -11.00 10.49
N VAL A 213 -0.96 -10.74 9.42
CA VAL A 213 0.51 -10.66 9.50
C VAL A 213 0.99 -9.52 10.41
N ALA A 214 0.29 -8.37 10.36
CA ALA A 214 0.60 -7.21 11.19
C ALA A 214 -0.03 -7.28 12.61
N ALA A 215 -0.87 -8.28 12.88
CA ALA A 215 -1.47 -8.48 14.20
C ALA A 215 -0.60 -9.32 15.14
N VAL A 216 0.52 -9.86 14.64
CA VAL A 216 1.49 -10.63 15.44
C VAL A 216 2.46 -9.68 16.11
N LEU A 217 2.23 -9.38 17.39
CA LEU A 217 3.04 -8.43 18.17
C LEU A 217 4.31 -9.08 18.74
N ASP A 218 4.15 -10.25 19.38
CA ASP A 218 5.22 -10.91 20.16
C ASP A 218 5.72 -12.21 19.51
N GLY A 219 5.87 -12.23 18.18
CA GLY A 219 6.32 -13.43 17.46
C GLY A 219 6.81 -13.19 16.05
N GLU A 220 7.11 -14.29 15.35
CA GLU A 220 7.37 -14.26 13.91
C GLU A 220 6.06 -14.01 13.15
N PRO A 221 6.01 -13.03 12.23
CA PRO A 221 4.83 -12.80 11.41
C PRO A 221 4.51 -14.05 10.58
N LYS A 222 3.25 -14.48 10.62
CA LYS A 222 2.80 -15.68 9.91
C LYS A 222 2.05 -15.30 8.65
N ILE A 223 2.52 -15.81 7.51
CA ILE A 223 1.80 -15.78 6.24
C ILE A 223 1.07 -17.12 6.13
N GLU A 224 -0.26 -17.09 6.19
CA GLU A 224 -1.07 -18.29 6.02
C GLU A 224 -1.26 -18.59 4.53
N THR A 225 -1.70 -19.81 4.22
CA THR A 225 -2.29 -20.10 2.90
C THR A 225 -3.75 -19.68 2.91
N CYS A 226 -4.27 -19.21 1.78
CA CYS A 226 -5.70 -18.90 1.66
C CYS A 226 -6.56 -20.11 2.07
N LYS A 227 -7.64 -19.84 2.80
CA LYS A 227 -8.66 -20.83 3.18
C LYS A 227 -9.87 -20.73 2.26
#